data_AF-A0A6B3E9M9-F1
#
_entry.id   AF-A0A6B3E9M9-F1
#
_cell.length_a   1.000
_cell.length_b   1.000
_cell.length_c   1.000
_cell.angle_alpha   90.00
_cell.angle_beta   90.00
_cell.angle_gamma   90.00
#
_symmetry.space_group_name_H-M   'P 1'
#
loop_
_entity.id
_entity.type
_entity.pdbx_description
1 polymer ?
#
loop_
_entity_poly.entity_id
_entity_poly.type
_entity_poly.pdbx_seq_one_letter_code
_entity_poly.pdbx_strand_id
1 'polypeptide(L)'
;DRTVTEAYTMTTGKKRSQRTDYTETTLSFTGTGGARLDVVVRVSGTGAAYRYVLPGSGNVTVQREASSWTVPSAANAWLVPAHREDQGQWVRTTAGGAAAGDYAVPALFQVGSNYALLAETALDG
;
A
#
# COMPACT_ATOMS: atom_id res chain seq x y z
N ASP A 1 12.90 -11.77 11.63
CA ASP A 1 12.82 -10.33 11.29
C ASP A 1 14.22 -9.79 11.04
N ARG A 2 14.34 -8.78 10.19
CA ARG A 2 15.59 -8.11 9.84
C ARG A 2 15.43 -6.60 9.98
N THR A 3 16.31 -5.94 10.70
CA THR A 3 16.40 -4.48 10.70
C THR A 3 17.24 -4.02 9.51
N VAL A 4 16.75 -3.01 8.79
CA VAL A 4 17.39 -2.44 7.59
C VAL A 4 17.43 -0.93 7.72
N THR A 5 18.62 -0.36 7.46
CA THR A 5 18.78 1.06 7.15
C THR A 5 19.00 1.18 5.65
N GLU A 6 18.03 1.74 4.95
CA GLU A 6 18.13 2.03 3.53
C GLU A 6 18.55 3.49 3.35
N ALA A 7 19.58 3.75 2.54
CA ALA A 7 20.04 5.09 2.24
C ALA A 7 20.42 5.22 0.76
N TYR A 8 19.92 6.27 0.11
CA TYR A 8 20.17 6.53 -1.31
C TYR A 8 20.08 8.04 -1.61
N THR A 9 20.65 8.44 -2.75
CA THR A 9 20.58 9.82 -3.23
C THR A 9 19.66 9.90 -4.44
N MET A 10 18.74 10.86 -4.42
CA MET A 10 17.84 11.15 -5.53
C MET A 10 18.36 12.32 -6.36
N THR A 11 18.20 12.23 -7.68
CA THR A 11 18.50 13.33 -8.62
C THR A 11 17.34 14.33 -8.73
N THR A 12 16.12 13.90 -8.43
CA THR A 12 14.89 14.71 -8.41
C THR A 12 14.02 14.34 -7.19
N GLY A 13 13.00 15.15 -6.87
CA GLY A 13 12.08 14.90 -5.76
C GLY A 13 12.23 15.89 -4.59
N LYS A 14 11.52 15.62 -3.50
CA LYS A 14 11.39 16.57 -2.36
C LYS A 14 12.62 16.63 -1.46
N LYS A 15 13.52 15.64 -1.52
CA LYS A 15 14.72 15.55 -0.67
C LYS A 15 15.84 14.81 -1.41
N ARG A 16 17.05 15.38 -1.41
CA ARG A 16 18.22 14.82 -2.12
C ARG A 16 18.75 13.54 -1.49
N SER A 17 18.93 13.52 -0.16
CA SER A 17 19.48 12.37 0.57
C SER A 17 18.37 11.70 1.36
N GLN A 18 18.03 10.48 0.96
CA GLN A 18 17.01 9.66 1.61
C GLN A 18 17.68 8.67 2.56
N ARG A 19 17.05 8.49 3.71
CA ARG A 19 17.41 7.47 4.69
C ARG A 19 16.15 7.03 5.41
N THR A 20 15.89 5.73 5.42
CA THR A 20 14.74 5.12 6.07
C THR A 20 15.19 3.89 6.83
N ASP A 21 14.85 3.85 8.12
CA ASP A 21 15.04 2.67 8.96
C ASP A 21 13.72 1.90 9.06
N TYR A 22 13.75 0.60 8.82
CA TYR A 22 12.58 -0.28 8.92
C TYR A 22 12.95 -1.68 9.39
N THR A 23 11.96 -2.38 9.93
CA THR A 23 12.01 -3.83 10.20
C THR A 23 11.29 -4.56 9.08
N GLU A 24 11.94 -5.54 8.48
CA GLU A 24 11.41 -6.43 7.45
C GLU A 24 11.10 -7.81 8.04
N THR A 25 9.92 -8.34 7.73
CA THR A 25 9.47 -9.68 8.09
C THR A 25 8.89 -10.36 6.86
N THR A 26 9.29 -11.61 6.61
CA THR A 26 8.68 -12.45 5.57
C THR A 26 7.75 -13.46 6.24
N LEU A 27 6.48 -13.42 5.90
CA LEU A 27 5.47 -14.39 6.31
C LEU A 27 5.27 -15.39 5.18
N SER A 28 5.62 -16.65 5.40
CA SER A 28 5.55 -17.71 4.37
C SER A 28 4.34 -18.61 4.57
N PHE A 29 3.58 -18.82 3.49
CA PHE A 29 2.37 -19.62 3.45
C PHE A 29 2.50 -20.76 2.44
N THR A 30 1.85 -21.89 2.75
CA THR A 30 1.69 -23.02 1.82
C THR A 30 0.20 -23.28 1.64
N GLY A 31 -0.26 -23.19 0.40
CA GLY A 31 -1.62 -23.49 0.00
C GLY A 31 -1.79 -24.92 -0.50
N THR A 32 -2.97 -25.18 -1.07
CA THR A 32 -3.33 -26.48 -1.67
C THR A 32 -2.34 -26.87 -2.77
N GLY A 33 -2.02 -28.16 -2.87
CA GLY A 33 -1.08 -28.67 -3.89
C GLY A 33 0.38 -28.21 -3.68
N GLY A 34 0.72 -27.66 -2.51
CA GLY A 34 2.06 -27.19 -2.22
C GLY A 34 2.40 -25.81 -2.79
N ALA A 35 1.41 -25.07 -3.32
CA ALA A 35 1.60 -23.70 -3.78
C ALA A 35 2.16 -22.82 -2.66
N ARG A 36 3.11 -21.95 -2.97
CA ARG A 36 3.80 -21.10 -1.99
C ARG A 36 3.48 -19.63 -2.25
N LEU A 37 3.26 -18.90 -1.16
CA LEU A 37 3.07 -17.45 -1.16
C LEU A 37 3.84 -16.87 0.02
N ASP A 38 4.67 -15.88 -0.24
CA ASP A 38 5.31 -15.09 0.80
C ASP A 38 4.69 -13.69 0.83
N VAL A 39 4.52 -13.13 2.03
CA VAL A 39 4.17 -11.72 2.24
C VAL A 39 5.36 -11.06 2.93
N VAL A 40 6.03 -10.15 2.21
CA VAL A 40 7.13 -9.36 2.78
C VAL A 40 6.55 -8.07 3.32
N VAL A 41 6.66 -7.86 4.63
CA VAL A 41 6.17 -6.68 5.34
C VAL A 41 7.35 -5.86 5.83
N ARG A 42 7.34 -4.56 5.57
CA ARG A 42 8.32 -3.58 6.06
C ARG A 42 7.61 -2.54 6.91
N VAL A 43 8.06 -2.33 8.14
CA VAL A 43 7.47 -1.36 9.07
C VAL A 43 8.55 -0.37 9.51
N SER A 44 8.28 0.92 9.35
CA SER A 44 9.12 2.03 9.81
C SER A 44 8.40 2.84 10.89
N GLY A 45 9.07 3.87 11.42
CA GLY A 45 8.44 4.82 12.33
C GLY A 45 7.34 5.69 11.70
N THR A 46 7.17 5.66 10.37
CA THR A 46 6.21 6.52 9.64
C THR A 46 5.18 5.73 8.84
N GLY A 47 5.23 4.40 8.83
CA GLY A 47 4.23 3.59 8.12
C GLY A 47 4.66 2.14 7.92
N ALA A 48 3.87 1.43 7.12
CA ALA A 48 4.13 0.06 6.72
C ALA A 48 3.92 -0.10 5.22
N ALA A 49 4.67 -1.02 4.62
CA ALA A 49 4.49 -1.47 3.25
C ALA A 49 4.51 -3.00 3.22
N TYR A 50 3.79 -3.62 2.30
CA TYR A 50 3.92 -5.04 2.04
C TYR A 50 3.85 -5.34 0.55
N ARG A 51 4.34 -6.52 0.18
CA ARG A 51 4.16 -7.09 -1.16
C ARG A 51 4.03 -8.61 -1.11
N TYR A 52 3.33 -9.16 -2.09
CA TYR A 52 3.32 -10.60 -2.34
C TYR A 52 4.56 -11.02 -3.12
N VAL A 53 5.14 -12.16 -2.75
CA VAL A 53 6.20 -12.83 -3.50
C VAL A 53 5.73 -14.25 -3.79
N LEU A 54 5.83 -14.66 -5.04
CA LEU A 54 5.45 -15.99 -5.52
C LEU A 54 6.73 -16.76 -5.82
N PRO A 55 7.30 -17.52 -4.86
CA PRO A 55 8.60 -18.16 -5.02
C PRO A 55 8.58 -19.42 -5.91
N GLY A 56 7.41 -19.79 -6.44
CA GLY A 56 7.27 -20.91 -7.38
C GLY A 56 7.87 -20.59 -8.76
N SER A 57 8.05 -21.63 -9.56
CA SER A 57 8.49 -21.50 -10.95
C SER A 57 7.29 -21.54 -11.92
N GLY A 58 7.51 -21.02 -13.13
CA GLY A 58 6.49 -20.98 -14.19
C GLY A 58 5.75 -19.65 -14.27
N ASN A 59 4.87 -19.53 -15.26
CA ASN A 59 4.06 -18.33 -15.45
C ASN A 59 2.88 -18.33 -14.47
N VAL A 60 2.64 -17.18 -13.84
CA VAL A 60 1.48 -16.98 -12.98
C VAL A 60 0.63 -15.85 -13.56
N THR A 61 -0.67 -16.09 -13.64
CA THR A 61 -1.66 -15.06 -13.93
C THR A 61 -2.35 -14.66 -12.63
N VAL A 62 -2.18 -13.41 -12.20
CA VAL A 62 -2.91 -12.86 -11.05
C VAL A 62 -4.32 -12.49 -11.51
N GLN A 63 -5.33 -13.22 -11.02
CA GLN A 63 -6.73 -13.00 -11.41
C GLN A 63 -7.45 -11.99 -10.51
N ARG A 64 -7.00 -11.86 -9.26
CA ARG A 64 -7.58 -10.99 -8.24
C ARG A 64 -6.56 -10.77 -7.13
N GLU A 65 -6.64 -9.60 -6.50
CA GLU A 65 -5.98 -9.30 -5.24
C GLU A 65 -7.00 -9.29 -4.09
N ALA A 66 -6.64 -9.87 -2.94
CA ALA A 66 -7.50 -9.93 -1.74
C ALA A 66 -7.09 -8.92 -0.65
N SER A 67 -6.10 -8.08 -0.93
CA SER A 67 -5.67 -6.97 -0.09
C SER A 67 -6.85 -6.09 0.31
N SER A 68 -6.92 -5.74 1.58
CA SER A 68 -7.96 -4.84 2.08
C SER A 68 -7.47 -4.05 3.29
N TRP A 69 -8.08 -2.88 3.48
CA TRP A 69 -7.81 -1.98 4.59
C TRP A 69 -9.14 -1.63 5.23
N THR A 70 -9.23 -1.81 6.55
CA THR A 70 -10.40 -1.38 7.32
C THR A 70 -10.03 -0.11 8.08
N VAL A 71 -10.71 0.98 7.75
CA VAL A 71 -10.60 2.26 8.47
C VAL A 71 -11.91 2.54 9.23
N PRO A 72 -11.88 3.25 10.36
CA PRO A 72 -13.10 3.60 11.08
C PRO A 72 -14.08 4.37 10.19
N SER A 73 -15.35 4.00 10.21
CA SER A 73 -16.38 4.61 9.34
C SER A 73 -16.50 6.12 9.51
N ALA A 74 -16.28 6.63 10.73
CA ALA A 74 -16.34 8.05 11.05
C ALA A 74 -15.04 8.83 10.70
N ALA A 75 -13.98 8.17 10.22
CA ALA A 75 -12.74 8.84 9.83
C ALA A 75 -13.00 9.81 8.68
N ASN A 76 -12.49 11.06 8.77
CA ASN A 76 -12.53 11.96 7.62
C ASN A 76 -11.72 11.34 6.49
N ALA A 77 -12.23 11.42 5.26
CA ALA A 77 -11.60 10.87 4.08
C ALA A 77 -11.51 11.95 2.99
N TRP A 78 -10.39 11.95 2.27
CA TRP A 78 -10.19 12.69 1.04
C TRP A 78 -9.88 11.67 -0.03
N LEU A 79 -10.83 11.49 -0.95
CA LEU A 79 -10.81 10.43 -1.95
C LEU A 79 -10.98 11.02 -3.34
N VAL A 80 -10.45 10.34 -4.35
CA VAL A 80 -10.65 10.67 -5.76
C VAL A 80 -11.38 9.51 -6.41
N PRO A 81 -12.62 9.67 -6.91
CA PRO A 81 -13.27 8.62 -7.70
C PRO A 81 -12.39 8.23 -8.89
N ALA A 82 -12.35 6.95 -9.22
CA ALA A 82 -11.56 6.46 -10.36
C ALA A 82 -11.97 7.19 -11.65
N HIS A 83 -10.99 7.74 -12.36
CA HIS A 83 -11.19 8.45 -13.62
C HIS A 83 -10.16 7.96 -14.64
N ARG A 84 -10.62 7.56 -15.83
CA ARG A 84 -9.76 6.94 -16.86
C ARG A 84 -8.55 7.79 -17.28
N GLU A 85 -8.66 9.11 -17.17
CA GLU A 85 -7.59 10.07 -17.52
C GLU A 85 -6.83 10.59 -16.29
N ASP A 86 -7.02 10.01 -15.10
CA ASP A 86 -6.42 10.46 -13.83
C ASP A 86 -6.71 11.94 -13.46
N GLN A 87 -7.86 12.44 -13.89
CA GLN A 87 -8.32 13.83 -13.67
C GLN A 87 -9.50 13.91 -12.69
N GLY A 88 -9.67 12.89 -11.85
CA GLY A 88 -10.72 12.89 -10.83
C GLY A 88 -10.56 14.06 -9.86
N GLN A 89 -11.66 14.59 -9.38
CA GLN A 89 -11.66 15.66 -8.37
C GLN A 89 -11.70 15.07 -6.96
N TRP A 90 -10.94 15.68 -6.05
CA TRP A 90 -10.94 15.29 -4.64
C TRP A 90 -12.28 15.59 -3.98
N VAL A 91 -12.83 14.59 -3.32
CA VAL A 91 -14.04 14.69 -2.51
C VAL A 91 -13.66 14.50 -1.05
N ARG A 92 -14.10 15.43 -0.20
CA ARG A 92 -14.05 15.26 1.25
C ARG A 92 -15.33 14.61 1.74
N THR A 93 -15.19 13.54 2.51
CA THR A 93 -16.30 12.79 3.10
C THR A 93 -15.83 12.13 4.40
N THR A 94 -16.55 11.13 4.90
CA THR A 94 -16.06 10.14 5.86
C THR A 94 -15.91 8.79 5.18
N ALA A 95 -15.07 7.90 5.72
CA ALA A 95 -14.85 6.58 5.12
C ALA A 95 -16.16 5.79 4.95
N GLY A 96 -17.10 5.86 5.91
CA GLY A 96 -18.41 5.23 5.84
C GLY A 96 -19.46 6.03 5.07
N GLY A 97 -19.21 7.31 4.80
CA GLY A 97 -20.08 8.18 4.00
C GLY A 97 -19.69 8.27 2.53
N ALA A 98 -18.57 7.66 2.13
CA ALA A 98 -18.20 7.50 0.74
C ALA A 98 -19.23 6.63 0.01
N ALA A 99 -19.60 7.03 -1.21
CA ALA A 99 -20.46 6.21 -2.05
C ALA A 99 -19.76 4.88 -2.38
N ALA A 100 -20.52 3.81 -2.55
CA ALA A 100 -19.94 2.56 -3.03
C ALA A 100 -19.36 2.76 -4.44
N GLY A 101 -18.11 2.33 -4.64
CA GLY A 101 -17.41 2.46 -5.92
C GLY A 101 -15.90 2.43 -5.75
N ASP A 102 -15.21 2.64 -6.87
CA ASP A 102 -13.75 2.63 -6.92
C ASP A 102 -13.18 4.03 -6.70
N TYR A 103 -12.18 4.09 -5.84
CA TYR A 103 -11.41 5.30 -5.56
C TYR A 103 -9.95 5.05 -5.88
N ALA A 104 -9.34 6.00 -6.58
CA ALA A 104 -7.92 5.94 -6.91
C ALA A 104 -7.07 6.14 -5.64
N VAL A 105 -5.88 5.54 -5.66
CA VAL A 105 -4.81 5.87 -4.73
C VAL A 105 -4.00 7.07 -5.24
N PRO A 106 -3.42 7.89 -4.34
CA PRO A 106 -3.41 7.72 -2.90
C PRO A 106 -4.74 8.16 -2.24
N ALA A 107 -5.19 7.41 -1.23
CA ALA A 107 -6.39 7.72 -0.43
C ALA A 107 -5.98 8.18 0.97
N LEU A 108 -6.46 9.36 1.40
CA LEU A 108 -6.08 9.95 2.68
C LEU A 108 -7.23 9.85 3.69
N PHE A 109 -6.91 9.39 4.90
CA PHE A 109 -7.83 9.27 6.01
C PHE A 109 -7.28 10.00 7.24
N GLN A 110 -8.17 10.61 8.03
CA GLN A 110 -7.86 11.12 9.36
C GLN A 110 -8.57 10.26 10.40
N VAL A 111 -7.79 9.54 11.21
CA VAL A 111 -8.27 8.64 12.26
C VAL A 111 -7.87 9.23 13.62
N GLY A 112 -8.85 9.82 14.31
CA GLY A 112 -8.58 10.60 15.52
C GLY A 112 -7.66 11.79 15.21
N SER A 113 -6.52 11.89 15.90
CA SER A 113 -5.50 12.92 15.66
C SER A 113 -4.48 12.56 14.57
N ASN A 114 -4.54 11.34 14.02
CA ASN A 114 -3.53 10.82 13.09
C ASN A 114 -4.04 10.85 11.65
N TYR A 115 -3.10 10.89 10.71
CA TYR A 115 -3.38 10.74 9.28
C TYR A 115 -2.80 9.43 8.77
N ALA A 116 -3.56 8.73 7.93
CA ALA A 116 -3.14 7.53 7.23
C ALA A 116 -3.31 7.72 5.73
N LEU A 117 -2.23 7.54 4.97
CA LEU A 117 -2.24 7.61 3.50
C LEU A 117 -2.07 6.19 2.96
N LEU A 118 -3.08 5.69 2.26
CA LEU A 118 -3.00 4.45 1.51
C LEU A 118 -2.51 4.76 0.09
N ALA A 119 -1.43 4.11 -0.33
CA ALA A 119 -0.83 4.27 -1.64
C ALA A 119 -0.13 2.99 -2.09
N GLU A 120 0.26 2.95 -3.35
CA GLU A 120 1.09 1.90 -3.93
C GLU A 120 2.34 2.48 -4.58
N THR A 121 3.36 1.66 -4.82
CA THR A 121 4.61 2.08 -5.43
C THR A 121 5.33 0.89 -6.06
N ALA A 122 6.37 1.17 -6.85
CA ALA A 122 7.12 0.17 -7.61
C ALA A 122 6.23 -0.67 -8.55
N LEU A 123 5.30 0.00 -9.24
CA LEU A 123 4.54 -0.58 -10.34
C LEU A 123 5.40 -0.54 -11.61
N ASP A 124 5.96 -1.68 -11.99
CA ASP A 124 6.56 -1.94 -13.29
C ASP A 124 5.86 -3.16 -13.93
N GLY A 125 5.51 -3.04 -15.21
CA GLY A 125 4.78 -4.08 -15.96
C GLY A 125 5.70 -5.07 -16.65
#